data_AF-A0A1W5ZX53-F1
#
_entry.id   AF-A0A1W5ZX53-F1
#
_cell.length_a   1.000
_cell.length_b   1.000
_cell.length_c   1.000
_cell.angle_alpha   90.00
_cell.angle_beta   90.00
_cell.angle_gamma   90.00
#
_symmetry.space_group_name_H-M   'P 1'
#
loop_
_entity.id
_entity.type
_entity.pdbx_description
1 polymer ?
#
loop_
_entity_poly.entity_id
_entity_poly.type
_entity_poly.pdbx_seq_one_letter_code
_entity_poly.pdbx_strand_id
1 'polypeptide(L)'
;MKIGSERINFLHTIIVLLEERGSVLANIIRIIFALVTFAFATYVFITESSHLAPFMLTSLGFMLLASGSHELKKGRNANAVASFVTSAFVLTVAILTI
;
A
#
# COMPACT_ATOMS: atom_id res chain seq x y z
N MET A 1 42.80 -4.20 -12.95
CA MET A 1 41.55 -3.40 -12.94
C MET A 1 40.44 -4.23 -12.29
N LYS A 2 40.51 -4.50 -10.98
CA LYS A 2 39.62 -5.45 -10.25
C LYS A 2 38.85 -4.78 -9.09
N ILE A 3 39.24 -3.55 -8.74
CA ILE A 3 38.70 -2.78 -7.62
C ILE A 3 37.30 -2.21 -7.94
N GLY A 4 36.97 -2.03 -9.22
CA GLY A 4 35.66 -1.54 -9.67
C GLY A 4 34.52 -2.55 -9.49
N SER A 5 34.75 -3.85 -9.73
CA SER A 5 33.66 -4.85 -9.66
C SER A 5 33.24 -5.17 -8.22
N GLU A 6 34.16 -5.10 -7.26
CA GLU A 6 33.84 -5.31 -5.84
C GLU A 6 32.94 -4.20 -5.29
N ARG A 7 33.18 -2.94 -5.70
CA ARG A 7 32.32 -1.82 -5.31
C ARG A 7 30.92 -1.94 -5.89
N ILE A 8 30.78 -2.47 -7.12
CA ILE A 8 29.48 -2.71 -7.74
C ILE A 8 28.70 -3.81 -7.00
N ASN A 9 29.35 -4.92 -6.64
CA ASN A 9 28.73 -5.98 -5.84
C ASN A 9 28.32 -5.50 -4.44
N PHE A 10 29.15 -4.66 -3.82
CA PHE A 10 28.86 -4.10 -2.51
C PHE A 10 27.65 -3.15 -2.55
N LEU A 11 27.57 -2.27 -3.56
CA LEU A 11 26.41 -1.40 -3.77
C LEU A 11 25.14 -2.20 -4.06
N HIS A 12 25.23 -3.26 -4.88
CA HIS A 12 24.08 -4.12 -5.16
C HIS A 12 23.58 -4.82 -3.88
N THR A 13 24.48 -5.28 -3.02
CA THR A 13 24.13 -5.90 -1.73
C THR A 13 23.44 -4.92 -0.79
N ILE A 14 23.93 -3.67 -0.72
CA ILE A 14 23.31 -2.62 0.11
C ILE A 14 21.91 -2.24 -0.41
N ILE A 15 21.73 -2.14 -1.73
CA ILE A 15 20.43 -1.85 -2.35
C ILE A 15 19.42 -2.96 -2.02
N VAL A 16 19.82 -4.23 -2.16
CA VAL A 16 18.96 -5.38 -1.83
C VAL A 16 18.59 -5.39 -0.34
N LEU A 17 19.54 -5.10 0.56
CA LEU A 17 19.29 -5.00 2.00
C LEU A 17 18.34 -3.85 2.36
N LEU A 18 18.48 -2.69 1.71
CA LEU A 18 17.56 -1.55 1.90
C LEU A 18 16.16 -1.85 1.37
N GLU A 19 16.07 -2.57 0.25
CA GLU A 19 14.79 -2.95 -0.36
C GLU A 19 14.00 -3.95 0.49
N GLU A 20 14.68 -4.93 1.10
CA GLU A 20 14.08 -5.87 2.05
C GLU A 20 13.48 -5.13 3.26
N ARG A 21 14.23 -4.19 3.85
CA ARG A 21 13.74 -3.41 4.99
C ARG A 21 12.54 -2.53 4.64
N GLY A 22 12.50 -1.99 3.42
CA GLY A 22 11.36 -1.22 2.92
C GLY A 22 10.08 -2.06 2.78
N SER A 23 10.19 -3.37 2.51
CA SER A 23 9.02 -4.26 2.41
C SER A 23 8.35 -4.50 3.77
N VAL A 24 9.15 -4.65 4.83
CA VAL A 24 8.64 -4.82 6.20
C VAL A 24 7.84 -3.59 6.65
N LEU A 25 8.35 -2.39 6.35
CA LEU A 25 7.68 -1.13 6.68
C LEU A 25 6.32 -1.00 5.99
N ALA A 26 6.26 -1.34 4.69
CA ALA A 26 5.01 -1.32 3.92
C ALA A 26 3.95 -2.28 4.47
N ASN A 27 4.37 -3.45 4.98
CA ASN A 27 3.46 -4.38 5.64
C ASN A 27 2.89 -3.84 6.96
N ILE A 28 3.71 -3.18 7.78
CA ILE A 28 3.25 -2.56 9.02
C ILE A 28 2.24 -1.44 8.72
N ILE A 29 2.55 -0.57 7.75
CA ILE A 29 1.65 0.52 7.32
C ILE A 29 0.31 -0.05 6.84
N ARG A 30 0.32 -1.12 6.03
CA ARG A 30 -0.89 -1.82 5.60
C ARG A 30 -1.76 -2.28 6.76
N ILE A 31 -1.16 -2.91 7.78
CA ILE A 31 -1.91 -3.44 8.93
C ILE A 31 -2.57 -2.30 9.70
N ILE A 32 -1.85 -1.19 9.91
CA ILE A 32 -2.39 -0.01 10.59
C ILE A 32 -3.56 0.58 9.79
N PHE A 33 -3.38 0.78 8.48
CA PHE A 33 -4.45 1.29 7.61
C PHE A 33 -5.64 0.33 7.52
N ALA A 34 -5.41 -0.98 7.54
CA ALA A 34 -6.47 -1.99 7.57
C ALA A 34 -7.30 -1.90 8.84
N LEU A 35 -6.64 -1.78 10.01
CA LEU A 35 -7.31 -1.62 11.30
C LEU A 35 -8.14 -0.33 11.36
N VAL A 36 -7.57 0.79 10.88
CA VAL A 36 -8.28 2.08 10.83
C VAL A 36 -9.48 2.00 9.88
N THR A 37 -9.29 1.43 8.69
CA THR A 37 -10.38 1.23 7.72
C THR A 37 -11.48 0.34 8.30
N PHE A 38 -11.12 -0.74 8.99
CA PHE A 38 -12.08 -1.64 9.62
C PHE A 38 -12.87 -0.96 10.76
N ALA A 39 -12.21 -0.14 11.56
CA ALA A 39 -12.86 0.65 12.60
C ALA A 39 -13.88 1.63 12.01
N PHE A 40 -13.50 2.37 10.96
CA PHE A 40 -14.43 3.26 10.26
C PHE A 40 -15.57 2.50 9.57
N ALA A 41 -15.30 1.35 8.95
CA ALA A 41 -16.31 0.51 8.32
C ALA A 41 -17.35 0.03 9.33
N THR A 42 -16.89 -0.45 10.49
CA THR A 42 -17.77 -0.88 11.57
C THR A 42 -18.59 0.28 12.11
N TYR A 43 -17.98 1.47 12.28
CA TYR A 43 -18.67 2.66 12.74
C TYR A 43 -19.76 3.12 11.76
N VAL A 44 -19.45 3.25 10.48
CA VAL A 44 -20.43 3.63 9.44
C VAL A 44 -21.54 2.59 9.34
N PHE A 45 -21.22 1.31 9.45
CA PHE A 45 -22.20 0.22 9.41
C PHE A 45 -23.19 0.26 10.56
N ILE A 46 -22.73 0.57 11.78
CA ILE A 46 -23.61 0.65 12.97
C ILE A 46 -24.39 1.96 13.00
N THR A 47 -23.76 3.06 12.61
CA THR A 47 -24.31 4.41 12.84
C THR A 47 -25.16 4.89 11.66
N GLU A 48 -25.16 4.14 10.54
CA GLU A 48 -25.74 4.52 9.23
C GLU A 48 -25.35 5.94 8.75
N SER A 49 -24.32 6.52 9.38
CA SER A 49 -23.88 7.88 9.13
C SER A 49 -22.85 7.88 8.01
N SER A 50 -23.33 8.18 6.80
CA SER A 50 -22.54 8.25 5.58
C SER A 50 -21.49 9.36 5.57
N HIS A 51 -21.53 10.29 6.54
CA HIS A 51 -20.55 11.37 6.70
C HIS A 51 -19.10 10.90 6.84
N LEU A 52 -18.86 9.69 7.38
CA LEU A 52 -17.50 9.14 7.56
C LEU A 52 -17.11 8.12 6.49
N ALA A 53 -18.02 7.75 5.61
CA ALA A 53 -17.76 6.85 4.48
C ALA A 53 -16.63 7.34 3.55
N PRO A 54 -16.51 8.64 3.17
CA PRO A 54 -15.42 9.09 2.32
C PRO A 54 -14.04 9.00 3.00
N PHE A 55 -13.97 9.21 4.32
CA PHE A 55 -12.73 9.02 5.09
C PHE A 55 -12.31 7.55 5.16
N MET A 56 -13.26 6.64 5.33
CA MET A 56 -13.03 5.19 5.26
C MET A 56 -12.47 4.77 3.89
N LEU A 57 -13.12 5.20 2.81
CA LEU A 57 -12.72 4.86 1.44
C LEU A 57 -11.33 5.44 1.13
N THR A 58 -11.02 6.63 1.61
CA THR A 58 -9.68 7.22 1.47
C THR A 58 -8.61 6.35 2.14
N SER A 59 -8.86 5.90 3.38
CA SER A 59 -7.96 5.00 4.11
C SER A 59 -7.76 3.65 3.37
N LEU A 60 -8.84 3.08 2.86
CA LEU A 60 -8.83 1.85 2.06
C LEU A 60 -8.02 2.02 0.77
N GLY A 61 -8.16 3.16 0.09
CA GLY A 61 -7.43 3.50 -1.13
C GLY A 61 -5.91 3.53 -0.90
N PHE A 62 -5.44 4.18 0.16
CA PHE A 62 -4.02 4.18 0.54
C PHE A 62 -3.51 2.79 0.92
N MET A 63 -4.32 1.97 1.60
CA MET A 63 -3.98 0.59 1.90
C MET A 63 -3.77 -0.25 0.62
N LEU A 64 -4.62 -0.05 -0.40
CA LEU A 64 -4.57 -0.72 -1.71
C LEU A 64 -3.40 -0.25 -2.60
N LEU A 65 -2.90 0.97 -2.40
CA LEU A 65 -1.61 1.44 -2.95
C LEU A 65 -0.42 0.74 -2.26
N ALA A 66 -0.49 0.66 -0.93
CA ALA A 66 0.30 -0.16 -0.01
C ALA A 66 0.59 -1.59 -0.56
N SER A 67 -0.46 -2.40 -0.46
CA SER A 67 -1.11 -2.92 -1.66
C SER A 67 -0.28 -3.43 -2.85
N GLY A 68 -0.60 -2.81 -3.98
CA GLY A 68 0.01 -3.12 -5.26
C GLY A 68 1.52 -2.96 -5.25
N SER A 69 2.07 -2.00 -4.49
CA SER A 69 3.52 -1.79 -4.40
C SER A 69 4.27 -3.02 -3.86
N HIS A 70 3.70 -3.71 -2.88
CA HIS A 70 4.28 -4.94 -2.34
C HIS A 70 4.11 -6.15 -3.28
N GLU A 71 2.98 -6.23 -3.99
CA GLU A 71 2.75 -7.30 -4.97
C GLU A 71 3.67 -7.15 -6.20
N LEU A 72 4.00 -5.92 -6.60
CA LEU A 72 5.02 -5.63 -7.63
C LEU A 72 6.38 -6.20 -7.24
N LYS A 73 6.81 -5.97 -5.98
CA LYS A 73 8.07 -6.51 -5.45
C LYS A 73 8.10 -8.04 -5.41
N LYS A 74 6.93 -8.69 -5.27
CA LYS A 74 6.80 -10.15 -5.30
C LYS A 74 6.67 -10.73 -6.72
N GLY A 75 6.76 -9.90 -7.76
CA GLY A 75 6.57 -10.32 -9.15
C GLY A 75 5.12 -10.67 -9.51
N ARG A 76 4.14 -10.35 -8.65
CA ARG A 76 2.72 -10.64 -8.86
C ARG A 76 2.04 -9.46 -9.57
N ASN A 77 2.44 -9.25 -10.81
CA ASN A 77 2.06 -8.07 -11.61
C ASN A 77 0.54 -7.93 -11.80
N ALA A 78 -0.21 -9.03 -11.95
CA ALA A 78 -1.66 -8.98 -12.09
C ALA A 78 -2.34 -8.43 -10.82
N ASN A 79 -1.94 -8.92 -9.64
CA ASN A 79 -2.49 -8.46 -8.36
C ASN A 79 -2.08 -7.03 -8.04
N ALA A 80 -0.87 -6.65 -8.46
CA ALA A 80 -0.41 -5.28 -8.34
C ALA A 80 -1.28 -4.32 -9.16
N VAL A 81 -1.48 -4.61 -10.44
CA VAL A 81 -2.30 -3.78 -11.34
C VAL A 81 -3.74 -3.73 -10.83
N ALA A 82 -4.33 -4.86 -10.44
CA ALA A 82 -5.66 -4.90 -9.85
C ALA A 82 -5.74 -3.99 -8.61
N SER A 83 -4.78 -4.09 -7.69
CA SER A 83 -4.75 -3.26 -6.48
C SER A 83 -4.63 -1.76 -6.79
N PHE A 84 -3.83 -1.38 -7.79
CA PHE A 84 -3.72 0.01 -8.24
C PHE A 84 -5.02 0.53 -8.87
N VAL A 85 -5.67 -0.26 -9.72
CA VAL A 85 -6.94 0.09 -10.34
C VAL A 85 -8.05 0.22 -9.28
N THR A 86 -8.13 -0.73 -8.35
CA THR A 86 -9.09 -0.66 -7.24
C THR A 86 -8.81 0.55 -6.35
N SER A 87 -7.53 0.85 -6.05
CA SER A 87 -7.17 2.03 -5.28
C SER A 87 -7.63 3.32 -5.96
N ALA A 88 -7.34 3.48 -7.26
CA ALA A 88 -7.78 4.64 -8.03
C ALA A 88 -9.30 4.79 -8.02
N PHE A 89 -10.03 3.70 -8.26
CA PHE A 89 -11.49 3.70 -8.21
C PHE A 89 -12.03 4.09 -6.83
N VAL A 90 -11.53 3.47 -5.76
CA VAL A 90 -11.95 3.75 -4.38
C VAL A 90 -11.67 5.20 -3.99
N LEU A 91 -10.53 5.77 -4.39
CA LEU A 91 -10.20 7.17 -4.15
C LEU A 91 -11.11 8.12 -4.94
N THR A 92 -11.45 7.79 -6.19
CA THR A 92 -12.42 8.56 -6.96
C THR A 92 -13.79 8.55 -6.31
N VAL A 93 -14.27 7.38 -5.87
CA VAL A 93 -15.54 7.26 -5.14
C VAL A 93 -15.50 8.04 -3.83
N ALA A 94 -14.38 7.99 -3.09
CA ALA A 94 -14.20 8.75 -1.87
C ALA A 94 -14.37 10.26 -2.10
N ILE A 95 -13.75 10.80 -3.16
CA ILE A 95 -13.85 12.22 -3.51
C ILE A 95 -15.27 12.59 -3.95
N LEU A 96 -15.92 11.75 -4.74
CA LEU A 96 -17.29 11.98 -5.20
C LEU A 96 -18.35 11.91 -4.08
N THR A 97 -18.02 11.25 -2.96
CA THR A 97 -18.94 11.07 -1.82
C THR A 97 -18.89 12.24 -0.84
N ILE A 98 -17.88 13.13 -0.95
CA ILE A 98 -17.76 14.38 -0.16
C ILE A 98 -18.74 15.42 -0.70
#